data_AF-A0A3B8WSV7-F1
#
_entry.id   AF-A0A3B8WSV7-F1
#
_cell.length_a   1.000
_cell.length_b   1.000
_cell.length_c   1.000
_cell.angle_alpha   90.00
_cell.angle_beta   90.00
_cell.angle_gamma   90.00
#
_symmetry.space_group_name_H-M   'P 1'
#
loop_
_entity.id
_entity.type
_entity.pdbx_description
1 polymer ?
#
loop_
_entity_poly.entity_id
_entity_poly.type
_entity_poly.pdbx_seq_one_letter_code
_entity_poly.pdbx_strand_id
1 'polypeptide(L)'
;MNNELTGIERQLVLQYLMDGNVPVTVTEILPVPSEEEKGKVKSIAGVFPVAVRHDQMEVLDQGIILLKNPAETVKSFDGKNVKVQFYFNKLGLYFETQMKSVRSGDLALVIPAVIKKVEERVKKSSDSFNAVIYWEGQGSNDIKCGFLDDYPTFVTPKWSDVPEEDQVTAKRYLENAVMHSKTVGKSIGNGLFLLSVCRFLAQKNESEESSIQDRKNPPDIIYIDSERIVFAGRSRNNIFTESGEYALILGFPIAGGPIKERTVYITVCADSIITDDNNTKYCAVCDYKSIKEEDQRFLEDKKV
;
A
#
# COMPACT_ATOMS: atom_id res chain seq x y z
N MET A 1 -1.05 -26.90 -5.28
CA MET A 1 -2.05 -26.97 -4.18
C MET A 1 -3.32 -26.33 -4.69
N ASN A 2 -4.50 -26.80 -4.29
CA ASN A 2 -5.76 -26.24 -4.82
C ASN A 2 -5.94 -24.80 -4.31
N ASN A 3 -5.82 -23.84 -5.22
CA ASN A 3 -5.96 -22.40 -4.97
C ASN A 3 -7.43 -21.96 -4.92
N GLU A 4 -8.36 -22.90 -4.98
CA GLU A 4 -9.80 -22.65 -5.05
C GLU A 4 -10.49 -23.37 -3.90
N LEU A 5 -11.35 -22.65 -3.19
CA LEU A 5 -12.27 -23.16 -2.19
C LEU A 5 -13.63 -23.38 -2.86
N THR A 6 -14.15 -24.60 -2.74
CA THR A 6 -15.44 -25.01 -3.32
C THR A 6 -16.23 -25.85 -2.31
N GLY A 7 -17.54 -26.05 -2.56
CA GLY A 7 -18.38 -26.93 -1.74
C GLY A 7 -18.42 -26.54 -0.25
N ILE A 8 -18.00 -27.48 0.62
CA ILE A 8 -18.04 -27.33 2.09
C ILE A 8 -17.10 -26.21 2.56
N GLU A 9 -15.92 -26.07 1.96
CA GLU A 9 -14.95 -25.03 2.35
C GLU A 9 -15.50 -23.63 2.06
N ARG A 10 -16.21 -23.47 0.93
CA ARG A 10 -16.94 -22.23 0.62
C ARG A 10 -18.04 -21.97 1.64
N GLN A 11 -18.80 -23.00 2.05
CA GLN A 11 -19.90 -22.82 2.99
C GLN A 11 -19.41 -22.35 4.37
N LEU A 12 -18.26 -22.83 4.82
CA LEU A 12 -17.60 -22.36 6.04
C LEU A 12 -17.19 -20.88 5.93
N VAL A 13 -16.64 -20.48 4.79
CA VAL A 13 -16.28 -19.07 4.54
C VAL A 13 -17.52 -18.17 4.46
N LEU A 14 -18.61 -18.64 3.85
CA LEU A 14 -19.88 -17.92 3.82
C LEU A 14 -20.44 -17.71 5.21
N GLN A 15 -20.50 -18.78 6.01
CA GLN A 15 -20.95 -18.70 7.38
C GLN A 15 -20.08 -17.75 8.20
N TYR A 16 -18.76 -17.75 7.96
CA TYR A 16 -17.86 -16.78 8.58
C TYR A 16 -18.08 -15.33 8.11
N LEU A 17 -18.44 -15.09 6.85
CA LEU A 17 -18.81 -13.76 6.37
C LEU A 17 -20.17 -13.29 6.93
N MET A 18 -21.05 -14.22 7.28
CA MET A 18 -22.33 -13.95 7.94
C MET A 18 -22.17 -13.69 9.44
N ASP A 19 -21.36 -14.51 10.12
CA ASP A 19 -21.18 -14.50 11.58
C ASP A 19 -20.06 -13.53 12.02
N GLY A 20 -19.06 -13.35 11.16
CA GLY A 20 -17.86 -12.57 11.40
C GLY A 20 -17.94 -11.21 10.74
N ASN A 21 -17.79 -10.15 11.53
CA ASN A 21 -17.68 -8.76 11.10
C ASN A 21 -16.39 -8.50 10.29
N VAL A 22 -16.22 -9.15 9.15
CA VAL A 22 -14.98 -9.14 8.37
C VAL A 22 -14.96 -7.93 7.43
N PRO A 23 -13.97 -7.04 7.54
CA PRO A 23 -13.81 -5.97 6.57
C PRO A 23 -13.44 -6.56 5.20
N VAL A 24 -14.15 -6.12 4.17
CA VAL A 24 -13.87 -6.50 2.78
C VAL A 24 -13.28 -5.32 2.02
N THR A 25 -12.37 -5.60 1.10
CA THR A 25 -11.79 -4.61 0.18
C THR A 25 -12.32 -4.86 -1.23
N VAL A 26 -12.79 -3.81 -1.88
CA VAL A 26 -13.34 -3.85 -3.25
C VAL A 26 -12.41 -3.10 -4.17
N THR A 27 -11.98 -3.73 -5.27
CA THR A 27 -11.12 -3.12 -6.31
C THR A 27 -11.73 -3.38 -7.68
N GLU A 28 -11.72 -2.40 -8.57
CA GLU A 28 -12.21 -2.57 -9.95
C GLU A 28 -11.28 -3.50 -10.75
N ILE A 29 -11.87 -4.41 -11.51
CA ILE A 29 -11.14 -5.23 -12.47
C ILE A 29 -11.16 -4.47 -13.79
N LEU A 30 -10.06 -3.78 -14.09
CA LEU A 30 -9.89 -3.10 -15.36
C LEU A 30 -9.61 -4.14 -16.47
N PRO A 31 -10.32 -4.08 -17.62
CA PRO A 31 -9.94 -4.88 -18.78
C PRO A 31 -8.51 -4.50 -19.22
N VAL A 32 -7.77 -5.50 -19.70
CA VAL A 32 -6.44 -5.31 -20.29
C VAL A 32 -6.58 -4.27 -21.41
N PRO A 33 -5.84 -3.15 -21.36
CA PRO A 33 -6.00 -2.10 -22.36
C PRO A 33 -5.65 -2.65 -23.74
N SER A 34 -6.56 -2.50 -24.69
CA SER A 34 -6.23 -2.63 -26.11
C SER A 34 -5.27 -1.50 -26.48
N GLU A 35 -4.42 -1.74 -27.50
CA GLU A 35 -3.38 -0.78 -27.93
C GLU A 35 -3.95 0.63 -28.27
N GLU A 36 -5.25 0.74 -28.55
CA GLU A 36 -5.94 1.98 -28.90
C GLU A 36 -6.37 2.84 -27.68
N GLU A 37 -6.30 2.32 -26.45
CA GLU A 37 -6.78 3.03 -25.24
C GLU A 37 -5.68 3.69 -24.39
N LYS A 38 -4.41 3.66 -24.83
CA LYS A 38 -3.22 4.18 -24.11
C LYS A 38 -3.18 5.71 -23.83
N GLY A 39 -4.32 6.42 -23.90
CA GLY A 39 -4.37 7.88 -23.73
C GLY A 39 -5.61 8.46 -23.06
N LYS A 40 -6.55 7.65 -22.56
CA LYS A 40 -7.71 8.15 -21.82
C LYS A 40 -7.50 8.01 -20.32
N VAL A 41 -7.56 9.12 -19.58
CA VAL A 41 -7.54 9.16 -18.11
C VAL A 41 -8.68 8.30 -17.58
N LYS A 42 -8.36 7.13 -17.03
CA LYS A 42 -9.34 6.21 -16.43
C LYS A 42 -9.89 6.81 -15.13
N SER A 43 -11.18 6.61 -14.90
CA SER A 43 -11.89 7.04 -13.68
C SER A 43 -11.18 6.55 -12.41
N ILE A 44 -10.93 7.49 -11.47
CA ILE A 44 -10.15 7.34 -10.22
C ILE A 44 -10.70 6.23 -9.30
N ALA A 45 -11.95 5.83 -9.48
CA ALA A 45 -12.57 4.72 -8.75
C ALA A 45 -11.87 3.37 -8.95
N GLY A 46 -11.12 3.20 -10.05
CA GLY A 46 -10.51 1.92 -10.40
C GLY A 46 -9.19 1.57 -9.71
N VAL A 47 -8.64 2.46 -8.87
CA VAL A 47 -7.23 2.36 -8.43
C VAL A 47 -7.07 2.23 -6.91
N PHE A 48 -8.14 2.37 -6.12
CA PHE A 48 -8.06 2.36 -4.66
C PHE A 48 -8.97 1.27 -4.04
N PRO A 49 -8.45 0.34 -3.22
CA PRO A 49 -9.28 -0.64 -2.53
C PRO A 49 -10.16 0.08 -1.50
N VAL A 50 -11.48 -0.05 -1.62
CA VAL A 50 -12.40 0.54 -0.64
C VAL A 50 -12.76 -0.50 0.42
N ALA A 51 -12.41 -0.20 1.66
CA ALA A 51 -12.82 -0.99 2.82
C ALA A 51 -14.30 -0.74 3.11
N VAL A 52 -15.11 -1.78 3.00
CA VAL A 52 -16.53 -1.72 3.38
C VAL A 52 -16.65 -2.12 4.84
N ARG A 53 -17.28 -1.25 5.64
CA ARG A 53 -17.48 -1.50 7.06
C ARG A 53 -18.62 -2.48 7.29
N HIS A 54 -18.52 -3.28 8.36
CA HIS A 54 -19.52 -4.29 8.73
C HIS A 54 -20.92 -3.70 8.95
N ASP A 55 -21.04 -2.48 9.50
CA ASP A 55 -22.32 -1.80 9.75
C ASP A 55 -23.04 -1.36 8.46
N GLN A 56 -22.34 -1.39 7.33
CA GLN A 56 -22.87 -1.08 6.01
C GLN A 56 -23.09 -2.34 5.16
N MET A 57 -22.85 -3.53 5.72
CA MET A 57 -22.82 -4.79 4.99
C MET A 57 -23.71 -5.83 5.66
N GLU A 58 -24.58 -6.47 4.89
CA GLU A 58 -25.39 -7.61 5.33
C GLU A 58 -25.19 -8.76 4.34
N VAL A 59 -24.81 -9.93 4.84
CA VAL A 59 -24.66 -11.14 4.01
C VAL A 59 -25.93 -11.98 4.15
N LEU A 60 -26.68 -12.09 3.05
CA LEU A 60 -27.91 -12.86 2.97
C LEU A 60 -27.60 -14.35 2.79
N ASP A 61 -28.49 -15.23 3.27
CA ASP A 61 -28.39 -16.71 3.21
C ASP A 61 -28.10 -17.28 1.81
N GLN A 62 -28.40 -16.49 0.77
CA GLN A 62 -28.20 -16.84 -0.63
C GLN A 62 -26.76 -16.55 -1.12
N GLY A 63 -25.86 -16.13 -0.23
CA GLY A 63 -24.50 -15.72 -0.57
C GLY A 63 -24.47 -14.37 -1.29
N ILE A 64 -25.36 -13.46 -0.91
CA ILE A 64 -25.42 -12.09 -1.46
C ILE A 64 -24.93 -11.14 -0.38
N ILE A 65 -23.92 -10.33 -0.70
CA ILE A 65 -23.50 -9.23 0.16
C ILE A 65 -24.30 -8.00 -0.27
N LEU A 66 -25.18 -7.53 0.60
CA LEU A 66 -25.94 -6.30 0.45
C LEU A 66 -25.22 -5.16 1.17
N LEU A 67 -25.00 -4.06 0.46
CA LEU A 67 -24.39 -2.85 0.99
C LEU A 67 -25.46 -1.80 1.18
N LYS A 68 -25.83 -1.54 2.44
CA LYS A 68 -26.87 -0.56 2.81
C LYS A 68 -26.26 0.82 2.95
N ASN A 69 -26.80 1.79 2.21
CA ASN A 69 -26.30 3.17 2.16
C ASN A 69 -24.76 3.25 2.03
N PRO A 70 -24.19 2.68 0.96
CA PRO A 70 -22.74 2.64 0.78
C PRO A 70 -22.16 4.05 0.64
N ALA A 71 -20.92 4.24 1.10
CA ALA A 71 -20.19 5.49 0.90
C ALA A 71 -20.09 5.83 -0.60
N GLU A 72 -19.99 7.12 -0.95
CA GLU A 72 -19.91 7.56 -2.36
C GLU A 72 -18.76 6.88 -3.14
N THR A 73 -17.65 6.59 -2.45
CA THR A 73 -16.52 5.84 -3.00
C THR A 73 -16.93 4.43 -3.44
N VAL A 74 -17.76 3.75 -2.66
CA VAL A 74 -18.28 2.41 -3.01
C VAL A 74 -19.35 2.51 -4.11
N LYS A 75 -20.18 3.57 -4.10
CA LYS A 75 -21.18 3.84 -5.15
C LYS A 75 -20.55 3.96 -6.54
N SER A 76 -19.30 4.43 -6.63
CA SER A 76 -18.57 4.54 -7.90
C SER A 76 -18.24 3.20 -8.58
N PHE A 77 -18.45 2.08 -7.89
CA PHE A 77 -18.28 0.73 -8.44
C PHE A 77 -19.57 0.15 -9.05
N ASP A 78 -20.70 0.87 -9.00
CA ASP A 78 -21.94 0.39 -9.58
C ASP A 78 -21.79 -0.03 -11.05
N GLY A 79 -22.30 -1.21 -11.39
CA GLY A 79 -22.23 -1.82 -12.71
C GLY A 79 -20.87 -2.42 -13.07
N LYS A 80 -19.83 -2.22 -12.26
CA LYS A 80 -18.46 -2.63 -12.57
C LYS A 80 -18.13 -4.04 -12.13
N ASN A 81 -17.19 -4.66 -12.83
CA ASN A 81 -16.55 -5.89 -12.38
C ASN A 81 -15.54 -5.55 -11.29
N VAL A 82 -15.65 -6.23 -10.16
CA VAL A 82 -14.85 -5.97 -8.98
C VAL A 82 -14.24 -7.25 -8.43
N LYS A 83 -13.04 -7.11 -7.88
CA LYS A 83 -12.37 -8.08 -7.05
C LYS A 83 -12.68 -7.74 -5.60
N VAL A 84 -13.30 -8.68 -4.89
CA VAL A 84 -13.60 -8.57 -3.46
C VAL A 84 -12.58 -9.41 -2.72
N GLN A 85 -11.82 -8.81 -1.80
CA GLN A 85 -10.80 -9.47 -1.00
C GLN A 85 -11.09 -9.35 0.50
N PHE A 86 -10.83 -10.43 1.23
CA PHE A 86 -11.06 -10.52 2.67
C PHE A 86 -10.18 -11.62 3.26
N TYR A 87 -10.09 -11.68 4.59
CA TYR A 87 -9.28 -12.68 5.29
C TYR A 87 -10.16 -13.64 6.08
N PHE A 88 -9.86 -14.93 5.99
CA PHE A 88 -10.45 -15.99 6.80
C PHE A 88 -9.34 -16.83 7.40
N ASN A 89 -9.25 -16.91 8.73
CA ASN A 89 -8.20 -17.68 9.42
C ASN A 89 -6.78 -17.41 8.89
N LYS A 90 -6.41 -16.13 8.75
CA LYS A 90 -5.12 -15.66 8.21
C LYS A 90 -4.86 -15.99 6.74
N LEU A 91 -5.81 -16.62 6.04
CA LEU A 91 -5.75 -16.83 4.59
C LEU A 91 -6.40 -15.66 3.88
N GLY A 92 -5.64 -15.01 2.99
CA GLY A 92 -6.18 -14.05 2.06
C GLY A 92 -7.06 -14.77 1.04
N LEU A 93 -8.33 -14.40 0.97
CA LEU A 93 -9.30 -14.94 0.02
C LEU A 93 -9.80 -13.83 -0.89
N TYR A 94 -10.17 -14.19 -2.10
CA TYR A 94 -10.82 -13.27 -3.01
C TYR A 94 -11.79 -13.96 -3.95
N PHE A 95 -12.74 -13.18 -4.45
CA PHE A 95 -13.56 -13.58 -5.58
C PHE A 95 -13.80 -12.39 -6.50
N GLU A 96 -14.20 -12.70 -7.72
CA GLU A 96 -14.50 -11.72 -8.76
C GLU A 96 -16.00 -11.77 -9.03
N THR A 97 -16.65 -10.62 -9.05
CA THR A 97 -18.08 -10.50 -9.29
C THR A 97 -18.40 -9.14 -9.90
N GLN A 98 -19.63 -8.95 -10.36
CA GLN A 98 -20.14 -7.64 -10.71
C GLN A 98 -20.84 -7.00 -9.51
N MET A 99 -20.57 -5.71 -9.27
CA MET A 99 -21.33 -4.87 -8.34
C MET A 99 -22.62 -4.41 -9.04
N LYS A 100 -23.77 -4.60 -8.39
CA LYS A 100 -25.07 -4.23 -8.97
C LYS A 100 -25.87 -3.33 -8.04
N SER A 101 -26.39 -2.23 -8.58
CA SER A 101 -27.40 -1.42 -7.90
C SER A 101 -28.69 -2.17 -7.64
N VAL A 102 -29.23 -1.95 -6.45
CA VAL A 102 -30.53 -2.43 -5.99
C VAL A 102 -31.42 -1.21 -5.71
N ARG A 103 -32.68 -1.44 -5.33
CA ARG A 103 -33.63 -0.37 -5.00
C ARG A 103 -33.05 0.57 -3.94
N SER A 104 -33.34 1.86 -4.07
CA SER A 104 -33.01 2.91 -3.11
C SER A 104 -31.51 3.22 -2.92
N GLY A 105 -30.66 2.90 -3.90
CA GLY A 105 -29.24 3.30 -3.90
C GLY A 105 -28.31 2.39 -3.11
N ASP A 106 -28.80 1.22 -2.69
CA ASP A 106 -28.02 0.13 -2.14
C ASP A 106 -27.30 -0.64 -3.27
N LEU A 107 -26.21 -1.33 -2.92
CA LEU A 107 -25.44 -2.15 -3.86
C LEU A 107 -25.44 -3.60 -3.41
N ALA A 108 -25.33 -4.54 -4.35
CA ALA A 108 -25.23 -5.96 -4.07
C ALA A 108 -24.10 -6.64 -4.84
N LEU A 109 -23.47 -7.61 -4.18
CA LEU A 109 -22.45 -8.48 -4.72
C LEU A 109 -22.89 -9.94 -4.51
N VAL A 110 -22.67 -10.78 -5.52
CA VAL A 110 -22.94 -12.22 -5.41
C VAL A 110 -21.63 -12.93 -5.10
N ILE A 111 -21.60 -13.74 -4.05
CA ILE A 111 -20.45 -14.58 -3.71
C ILE A 111 -20.51 -15.83 -4.62
N PRO A 112 -19.59 -15.97 -5.60
CA PRO A 112 -19.64 -17.07 -6.56
C PRO A 112 -19.37 -18.43 -5.89
N ALA A 113 -19.63 -19.51 -6.64
CA ALA A 113 -19.43 -20.89 -6.18
C ALA A 113 -17.95 -21.25 -5.90
N VAL A 114 -17.02 -20.41 -6.37
CA VAL A 114 -15.58 -20.61 -6.24
C VAL A 114 -14.97 -19.37 -5.59
N ILE A 115 -14.26 -19.56 -4.47
CA ILE A 115 -13.48 -18.51 -3.81
C ILE A 115 -12.01 -18.84 -3.99
N LYS A 116 -11.21 -17.90 -4.50
CA LYS A 116 -9.79 -18.11 -4.76
C LYS A 116 -8.96 -17.71 -3.55
N LYS A 117 -7.89 -18.46 -3.30
CA LYS A 117 -6.85 -18.09 -2.33
C LYS A 117 -5.92 -17.08 -2.99
N VAL A 118 -5.58 -16.03 -2.25
CA VAL A 118 -4.48 -15.16 -2.64
C VAL A 118 -3.21 -16.00 -2.55
N GLU A 119 -2.52 -16.19 -3.68
CA GLU A 119 -1.23 -16.86 -3.65
C GLU A 119 -0.28 -16.09 -2.73
N GLU A 120 0.12 -16.72 -1.64
CA GLU A 120 1.27 -16.29 -0.86
C GLU A 120 2.51 -16.57 -1.71
N ARG A 121 2.93 -15.58 -2.50
CA ARG A 121 4.30 -15.58 -3.01
C ARG A 121 5.21 -15.61 -1.79
N VAL A 122 5.96 -16.71 -1.65
CA VAL A 122 6.99 -16.88 -0.64
C VAL A 122 7.81 -15.60 -0.60
N LYS A 123 7.86 -14.96 0.57
CA LYS A 123 8.69 -13.78 0.82
C LYS A 123 10.11 -14.09 0.33
N LYS A 124 10.49 -13.57 -0.84
CA LYS A 124 11.90 -13.38 -1.11
C LYS A 124 12.33 -12.34 -0.09
N SER A 125 13.27 -12.72 0.76
CA SER A 125 14.06 -11.75 1.53
C SER A 125 14.40 -10.61 0.59
N SER A 126 14.13 -9.38 1.02
CA SER A 126 14.47 -8.16 0.30
C SER A 126 15.81 -8.36 -0.42
N ASP A 127 15.83 -8.13 -1.74
CA ASP A 127 17.11 -7.98 -2.42
C ASP A 127 17.86 -6.89 -1.65
N SER A 128 18.97 -7.24 -1.01
CA SER A 128 19.73 -6.30 -0.19
C SER A 128 20.32 -5.24 -1.11
N PHE A 129 19.68 -4.08 -1.23
CA PHE A 129 20.24 -2.94 -1.93
C PHE A 129 20.75 -1.92 -0.92
N ASN A 130 21.64 -1.02 -1.33
CA ASN A 130 22.10 0.09 -0.51
C ASN A 130 21.43 1.37 -0.99
N ALA A 131 21.15 2.32 -0.09
CA ALA A 131 20.59 3.61 -0.45
C ALA A 131 21.41 4.74 0.20
N VAL A 132 21.74 5.76 -0.59
CA VAL A 132 22.40 6.98 -0.10
C VAL A 132 21.65 8.19 -0.60
N ILE A 133 21.21 9.04 0.32
CA ILE A 133 20.54 10.30 0.02
C ILE A 133 21.52 11.47 0.15
N TYR A 134 21.42 12.41 -0.77
CA TYR A 134 22.22 13.63 -0.88
C TYR A 134 21.28 14.83 -0.96
N TRP A 135 21.65 15.92 -0.29
CA TRP A 135 20.92 17.19 -0.36
C TRP A 135 21.87 18.38 -0.28
N GLU A 136 21.40 19.53 -0.77
CA GLU A 136 22.18 20.77 -0.68
C GLU A 136 22.20 21.31 0.76
N GLY A 137 23.39 21.61 1.26
CA GLY A 137 23.61 22.33 2.51
C GLY A 137 25.09 22.72 2.66
N GLN A 138 25.47 23.29 3.80
CA GLN A 138 26.88 23.59 4.06
C GLN A 138 27.68 22.30 4.30
N GLY A 139 28.30 21.75 3.24
CA GLY A 139 29.13 20.54 3.26
C GLY A 139 28.60 19.41 2.37
N SER A 140 29.37 18.31 2.24
CA SER A 140 28.83 17.07 1.62
C SER A 140 27.86 16.42 2.59
N ASN A 141 26.58 16.63 2.34
CA ASN A 141 25.51 16.08 3.14
C ASN A 141 25.00 14.80 2.49
N ASP A 142 25.70 13.70 2.74
CA ASP A 142 25.26 12.36 2.39
C ASP A 142 24.88 11.57 3.64
N ILE A 143 23.82 10.77 3.52
CA ILE A 143 23.40 9.83 4.56
C ILE A 143 23.07 8.49 3.92
N LYS A 144 23.64 7.42 4.47
CA LYS A 144 23.23 6.05 4.16
C LYS A 144 21.91 5.75 4.84
N CYS A 145 20.91 5.39 4.05
CA CYS A 145 19.58 5.01 4.54
C CYS A 145 19.54 3.49 4.79
N GLY A 146 18.96 3.11 5.92
CA GLY A 146 18.71 1.72 6.26
C GLY A 146 17.40 1.21 5.66
N PHE A 147 17.12 -0.06 5.92
CA PHE A 147 15.82 -0.69 5.66
C PHE A 147 15.29 -1.19 6.98
N LEU A 148 13.99 -1.01 7.19
CA LEU A 148 13.35 -1.63 8.33
C LEU A 148 13.03 -3.08 7.95
N ASP A 149 13.62 -4.05 8.66
CA ASP A 149 13.51 -5.49 8.33
C ASP A 149 12.07 -5.98 8.20
N ASP A 150 11.16 -5.38 8.97
CA ASP A 150 9.73 -5.69 8.98
C ASP A 150 8.94 -5.12 7.80
N TYR A 151 9.59 -4.34 6.92
CA TYR A 151 8.98 -3.65 5.78
C TYR A 151 9.60 -4.14 4.48
N PRO A 152 9.00 -5.16 3.83
CA PRO A 152 9.53 -5.69 2.58
C PRO A 152 9.49 -4.63 1.47
N THR A 153 10.60 -4.49 0.76
CA THR A 153 10.76 -3.59 -0.38
C THR A 153 10.30 -4.25 -1.69
N PHE A 154 9.81 -3.46 -2.65
CA PHE A 154 9.26 -3.93 -3.93
C PHE A 154 8.11 -4.95 -3.81
N VAL A 155 7.44 -4.99 -2.66
CA VAL A 155 6.25 -5.81 -2.43
C VAL A 155 5.05 -4.90 -2.28
N THR A 156 3.88 -5.35 -2.75
CA THR A 156 2.63 -4.63 -2.52
C THR A 156 2.22 -4.76 -1.04
N PRO A 157 2.21 -3.65 -0.26
CA PRO A 157 1.85 -3.70 1.16
C PRO A 157 0.41 -4.17 1.33
N LYS A 158 0.15 -4.89 2.42
CA LYS A 158 -1.18 -5.42 2.75
C LYS A 158 -1.59 -4.93 4.13
N TRP A 159 -2.90 -4.81 4.35
CA TRP A 159 -3.44 -4.50 5.67
C TRP A 159 -3.02 -5.52 6.74
N SER A 160 -2.88 -6.79 6.34
CA SER A 160 -2.39 -7.87 7.21
C SER A 160 -0.97 -7.68 7.72
N ASP A 161 -0.19 -6.78 7.12
CA ASP A 161 1.16 -6.47 7.57
C ASP A 161 1.13 -5.56 8.81
N VAL A 162 -0.01 -4.92 9.11
CA VAL A 162 -0.19 -4.07 10.31
C VAL A 162 -0.51 -4.95 11.53
N PRO A 163 0.30 -4.91 12.61
CA PRO A 163 0.01 -5.62 13.85
C PRO A 163 -1.39 -5.30 14.38
N GLU A 164 -2.11 -6.30 14.90
CA GLU A 164 -3.51 -6.15 15.33
C GLU A 164 -3.69 -5.02 16.37
N GLU A 165 -2.73 -4.90 17.29
CA GLU A 165 -2.66 -3.83 18.30
C GLU A 165 -2.56 -2.41 17.71
N ASP A 166 -2.02 -2.27 16.50
CA ASP A 166 -1.79 -0.99 15.83
C ASP A 166 -2.88 -0.68 14.78
N GLN A 167 -3.70 -1.67 14.39
CA GLN A 167 -4.67 -1.52 13.29
C GLN A 167 -5.70 -0.40 13.51
N VAL A 168 -6.16 -0.19 14.74
CA VAL A 168 -7.12 0.89 15.05
C VAL A 168 -6.48 2.26 14.79
N THR A 169 -5.25 2.46 15.25
CA THR A 169 -4.51 3.71 15.07
C THR A 169 -4.10 3.90 13.62
N ALA A 170 -3.60 2.86 12.96
CA ALA A 170 -3.24 2.89 11.54
C ALA A 170 -4.44 3.22 10.66
N LYS A 171 -5.63 2.69 11.00
CA LYS A 171 -6.87 2.96 10.25
C LYS A 171 -7.24 4.43 10.35
N ARG A 172 -7.14 5.02 11.54
CA ARG A 172 -7.39 6.45 11.74
C ARG A 172 -6.41 7.31 10.92
N TYR A 173 -5.12 6.96 10.90
CA TYR A 173 -4.15 7.68 10.05
C TYR A 173 -4.48 7.56 8.56
N LEU A 174 -4.89 6.38 8.11
CA LEU A 174 -5.30 6.16 6.71
C LEU A 174 -6.53 7.01 6.36
N GLU A 175 -7.56 7.01 7.20
CA GLU A 175 -8.76 7.82 7.02
C GLU A 175 -8.42 9.31 6.96
N ASN A 176 -7.57 9.79 7.86
CA ASN A 176 -7.12 11.18 7.89
C ASN A 176 -6.34 11.56 6.62
N ALA A 177 -5.42 10.70 6.16
CA ALA A 177 -4.64 10.95 4.94
C ALA A 177 -5.54 11.06 3.70
N VAL A 178 -6.53 10.16 3.57
CA VAL A 178 -7.50 10.16 2.48
C VAL A 178 -8.43 11.38 2.53
N MET A 179 -8.86 11.79 3.72
CA MET A 179 -9.66 13.01 3.88
C MET A 179 -8.86 14.25 3.51
N HIS A 180 -7.61 14.34 3.97
CA HIS A 180 -6.72 15.46 3.67
C HIS A 180 -6.46 15.60 2.17
N SER A 181 -6.19 14.51 1.45
CA SER A 181 -5.97 14.58 0.00
C SER A 181 -7.20 15.06 -0.76
N LYS A 182 -8.41 14.69 -0.32
CA LYS A 182 -9.66 15.18 -0.92
C LYS A 182 -9.82 16.69 -0.71
N THR A 183 -9.47 17.19 0.46
CA THR A 183 -9.55 18.62 0.78
C THR A 183 -8.54 19.44 -0.03
N VAL A 184 -7.31 18.94 -0.19
CA VAL A 184 -6.23 19.67 -0.88
C VAL A 184 -6.27 19.48 -2.40
N GLY A 185 -7.06 18.51 -2.90
CA GLY A 185 -7.17 18.22 -4.33
C GLY A 185 -5.91 17.58 -4.94
N LYS A 186 -4.95 17.17 -4.11
CA LYS A 186 -3.77 16.40 -4.54
C LYS A 186 -4.12 14.91 -4.62
N SER A 187 -3.79 14.27 -5.75
CA SER A 187 -3.96 12.83 -5.91
C SER A 187 -2.86 12.07 -5.16
N ILE A 188 -3.23 11.08 -4.35
CA ILE A 188 -2.28 10.16 -3.68
C ILE A 188 -1.76 9.07 -4.66
N GLY A 189 -2.22 9.06 -5.92
CA GLY A 189 -1.94 7.97 -6.86
C GLY A 189 -2.60 6.66 -6.39
N ASN A 190 -1.88 5.53 -6.48
CA ASN A 190 -2.40 4.21 -6.06
C ASN A 190 -2.56 4.06 -4.53
N GLY A 191 -1.99 4.96 -3.73
CA GLY A 191 -2.11 5.00 -2.27
C GLY A 191 -1.61 3.77 -1.49
N LEU A 192 -1.05 2.75 -2.16
CA LEU A 192 -0.63 1.50 -1.51
C LEU A 192 0.48 1.72 -0.49
N PHE A 193 1.37 2.67 -0.77
CA PHE A 193 2.43 3.10 0.14
C PHE A 193 1.89 3.63 1.49
N LEU A 194 0.64 4.13 1.53
CA LEU A 194 0.05 4.62 2.78
C LEU A 194 -0.11 3.53 3.82
N LEU A 195 -0.23 2.26 3.41
CA LEU A 195 -0.29 1.15 4.35
C LEU A 195 1.02 1.04 5.15
N SER A 196 2.18 1.13 4.49
CA SER A 196 3.48 1.19 5.16
C SER A 196 3.61 2.43 6.05
N VAL A 197 3.16 3.60 5.56
CA VAL A 197 3.17 4.85 6.34
C VAL A 197 2.34 4.71 7.62
N CYS A 198 1.09 4.26 7.50
CA CYS A 198 0.16 4.16 8.62
C CYS A 198 0.63 3.11 9.63
N ARG A 199 1.20 1.99 9.15
CA ARG A 199 1.83 0.98 10.01
C ARG A 199 2.94 1.58 10.86
N PHE A 200 3.86 2.32 10.24
CA PHE A 200 5.02 2.88 10.94
C PHE A 200 4.61 3.93 11.97
N LEU A 201 3.68 4.81 11.60
CA LEU A 201 3.18 5.85 12.51
C LEU A 201 2.38 5.26 13.67
N ALA A 202 1.63 4.17 13.45
CA ALA A 202 0.82 3.53 14.47
C ALA A 202 1.62 2.67 15.46
N GLN A 203 2.75 2.10 15.04
CA GLN A 203 3.62 1.30 15.90
C GLN A 203 3.94 2.04 17.20
N LYS A 204 3.85 1.35 18.34
CA LYS A 204 4.28 1.94 19.61
C LYS A 204 5.76 2.31 19.53
N ASN A 205 6.13 3.34 20.29
CA ASN A 205 7.55 3.66 20.48
C ASN A 205 8.16 2.53 21.31
N GLU A 206 8.78 1.55 20.65
CA GLU A 206 9.72 0.69 21.36
C GLU A 206 10.80 1.59 21.98
N SER A 207 11.09 1.27 23.22
CA SER A 207 11.79 2.07 24.23
C SER A 207 12.95 2.89 23.71
N GLU A 208 13.10 4.08 24.30
CA GLU A 208 14.27 4.94 24.21
C GLU A 208 15.57 4.18 24.53
N GLU A 209 16.13 3.44 23.59
CA GLU A 209 17.53 3.06 23.70
C GLU A 209 18.39 4.29 23.40
N SER A 210 18.62 5.02 24.49
CA SER A 210 19.72 5.92 24.80
C SER A 210 20.23 6.78 23.64
N SER A 211 20.04 8.08 23.82
CA SER A 211 20.85 9.16 23.27
C SER A 211 22.35 8.84 23.31
N ILE A 212 22.86 8.15 22.29
CA ILE A 212 24.28 8.16 21.95
C ILE A 212 24.44 9.38 21.04
N GLN A 213 24.95 10.48 21.62
CA GLN A 213 25.43 11.64 20.88
C GLN A 213 26.25 11.14 19.67
N ASP A 214 25.99 11.71 18.51
CA ASP A 214 26.71 11.53 17.23
C ASP A 214 26.30 10.42 16.26
N ARG A 215 25.22 9.66 16.49
CA ARG A 215 24.56 8.97 15.36
C ARG A 215 23.56 9.91 14.70
N LYS A 216 23.88 10.37 13.47
CA LYS A 216 22.88 10.83 12.49
C LYS A 216 21.95 9.63 12.24
N ASN A 217 20.97 9.39 13.10
CA ASN A 217 20.07 8.24 13.00
C ASN A 217 19.28 8.40 11.70
N PRO A 218 19.68 7.71 10.63
CA PRO A 218 19.25 8.05 9.29
C PRO A 218 17.80 7.63 9.10
N PRO A 219 17.07 8.24 8.16
CA PRO A 219 15.78 7.71 7.76
C PRO A 219 15.94 6.30 7.17
N ASP A 220 15.03 5.42 7.55
CA ASP A 220 14.90 4.08 6.99
C ASP A 220 13.90 4.07 5.84
N ILE A 221 14.11 3.22 4.85
CA ILE A 221 13.18 3.01 3.74
C ILE A 221 12.14 1.97 4.15
N ILE A 222 10.86 2.34 4.08
CA ILE A 222 9.72 1.49 4.45
C ILE A 222 8.82 1.12 3.26
N TYR A 223 9.04 1.75 2.11
CA TYR A 223 8.36 1.44 0.85
C TYR A 223 9.19 1.93 -0.32
N ILE A 224 9.19 1.17 -1.42
CA ILE A 224 9.79 1.57 -2.68
C ILE A 224 9.09 0.84 -3.84
N ASP A 225 8.84 1.56 -4.93
CA ASP A 225 8.46 1.01 -6.22
C ASP A 225 9.14 1.78 -7.37
N SER A 226 8.61 1.67 -8.59
CA SER A 226 9.13 2.32 -9.79
C SER A 226 8.78 3.80 -9.91
N GLU A 227 7.91 4.34 -9.06
CA GLU A 227 7.43 5.72 -9.12
C GLU A 227 7.82 6.53 -7.87
N ARG A 228 8.01 5.86 -6.72
CA ARG A 228 8.21 6.52 -5.44
C ARG A 228 8.97 5.68 -4.41
N ILE A 229 9.46 6.39 -3.41
CA ILE A 229 10.11 5.85 -2.23
C ILE A 229 9.58 6.55 -0.97
N VAL A 230 9.44 5.81 0.12
CA VAL A 230 9.01 6.36 1.41
C VAL A 230 10.10 6.13 2.45
N PHE A 231 10.53 7.24 3.05
CA PHE A 231 11.46 7.28 4.16
C PHE A 231 10.70 7.46 5.46
N ALA A 232 11.17 6.82 6.53
CA ALA A 232 10.57 6.89 7.85
C ALA A 232 11.63 7.12 8.92
N GLY A 233 11.28 7.85 9.97
CA GLY A 233 12.22 8.14 11.05
C GLY A 233 11.60 8.90 12.20
N ARG A 234 12.47 9.40 13.08
CA ARG A 234 12.10 10.27 14.20
C ARG A 234 12.09 11.72 13.76
N SER A 235 11.05 12.49 14.10
CA SER A 235 10.89 13.88 13.65
C SER A 235 12.08 14.77 14.02
N ARG A 236 12.74 14.51 15.16
CA ARG A 236 13.97 15.22 15.58
C ARG A 236 15.15 15.10 14.61
N ASN A 237 15.15 14.07 13.76
CA ASN A 237 16.20 13.79 12.78
C ASN A 237 15.68 13.95 11.34
N ASN A 238 14.52 14.61 11.16
CA ASN A 238 13.96 14.81 9.84
C ASN A 238 14.86 15.73 9.01
N ILE A 239 15.36 15.21 7.89
CA ILE A 239 16.15 15.97 6.90
C ILE A 239 15.29 16.45 5.72
N PHE A 240 14.04 16.00 5.66
CA PHE A 240 13.12 16.29 4.56
C PHE A 240 12.34 17.58 4.83
N THR A 241 12.21 18.40 3.79
CA THR A 241 11.30 19.54 3.75
C THR A 241 10.24 19.28 2.69
N GLU A 242 9.01 19.72 2.93
CA GLU A 242 7.94 19.62 1.93
C GLU A 242 8.37 20.30 0.62
N SER A 243 8.12 19.62 -0.50
CA SER A 243 8.56 20.00 -1.85
C SER A 243 10.08 20.11 -2.04
N GLY A 244 10.90 19.66 -1.07
CA GLY A 244 12.36 19.63 -1.18
C GLY A 244 12.81 18.57 -2.19
N GLU A 245 13.90 18.87 -2.91
CA GLU A 245 14.52 17.94 -3.86
C GLU A 245 15.79 17.31 -3.28
N TYR A 246 15.96 16.02 -3.53
CA TYR A 246 17.02 15.19 -2.98
C TYR A 246 17.58 14.29 -4.09
N ALA A 247 18.89 14.10 -4.11
CA ALA A 247 19.53 13.09 -4.95
C ALA A 247 19.59 11.77 -4.18
N LEU A 248 19.25 10.68 -4.85
CA LEU A 248 19.20 9.34 -4.29
C LEU A 248 20.01 8.38 -5.18
N ILE A 249 20.91 7.64 -4.57
CA ILE A 249 21.66 6.57 -5.23
C ILE A 249 21.25 5.24 -4.62
N LEU A 250 20.73 4.34 -5.45
CA LEU A 250 20.39 2.97 -5.07
C LEU A 250 21.39 2.00 -5.68
N GLY A 251 21.95 1.09 -4.88
CA GLY A 251 22.94 0.12 -5.28
C GLY A 251 22.44 -1.31 -5.12
N PHE A 252 22.25 -2.03 -6.22
CA PHE A 252 21.69 -3.39 -6.24
C PHE A 252 22.78 -4.42 -6.59
N PRO A 253 23.10 -5.38 -5.71
CA PRO A 253 24.08 -6.41 -6.03
C PRO A 253 23.60 -7.30 -7.18
N ILE A 254 24.49 -7.61 -8.11
CA ILE A 254 24.22 -8.55 -9.21
C ILE A 254 25.04 -9.83 -8.96
N ALA A 255 24.34 -10.95 -8.77
CA ALA A 255 24.99 -12.25 -8.61
C ALA A 255 25.53 -12.75 -9.97
N GLY A 256 26.82 -13.13 -10.00
CA GLY A 256 27.40 -13.92 -11.09
C GLY A 256 27.82 -13.17 -12.37
N GLY A 257 27.78 -11.83 -12.39
CA GLY A 257 28.26 -11.00 -13.51
C GLY A 257 29.62 -10.33 -13.25
N PRO A 258 30.27 -9.74 -14.28
CA PRO A 258 31.49 -8.93 -14.12
C PRO A 258 31.21 -7.60 -13.39
N ILE A 259 29.99 -7.08 -13.52
CA ILE A 259 29.48 -5.95 -12.76
C ILE A 259 28.90 -6.49 -11.45
N LYS A 260 29.47 -6.08 -10.32
CA LYS A 260 29.07 -6.56 -8.99
C LYS A 260 27.82 -5.87 -8.45
N GLU A 261 27.50 -4.68 -8.97
CA GLU A 261 26.41 -3.83 -8.48
C GLU A 261 25.82 -3.00 -9.63
N ARG A 262 24.50 -2.97 -9.74
CA ARG A 262 23.77 -2.01 -10.57
C ARG A 262 23.46 -0.78 -9.73
N THR A 263 23.91 0.38 -10.17
CA THR A 263 23.61 1.65 -9.52
C THR A 263 22.50 2.37 -10.28
N VAL A 264 21.48 2.81 -9.55
CA VAL A 264 20.38 3.63 -10.06
C VAL A 264 20.49 5.02 -9.44
N TYR A 265 20.45 6.05 -10.28
CA TYR A 265 20.51 7.46 -9.86
C TYR A 265 19.13 8.08 -10.04
N ILE A 266 18.60 8.66 -8.96
CA ILE A 266 17.24 9.20 -8.91
C ILE A 266 17.30 10.60 -8.30
N THR A 267 16.59 11.55 -8.89
CA THR A 267 16.20 12.78 -8.18
C THR A 267 14.80 12.56 -7.64
N VAL A 268 14.61 12.74 -6.34
CA VAL A 268 13.32 12.59 -5.67
C VAL A 268 12.85 13.93 -5.09
N CYS A 269 11.54 14.11 -5.00
CA CYS A 269 10.94 15.27 -4.36
C CYS A 269 10.02 14.80 -3.24
N ALA A 270 10.22 15.34 -2.03
CA ALA A 270 9.36 15.04 -0.88
C ALA A 270 8.00 15.74 -1.03
N ASP A 271 7.04 15.09 -1.71
CA ASP A 271 5.72 15.67 -1.97
C ASP A 271 4.91 15.88 -0.69
N SER A 272 5.06 14.98 0.29
CA SER A 272 4.40 15.10 1.60
C SER A 272 5.26 14.56 2.73
N ILE A 273 5.10 15.17 3.91
CA ILE A 273 5.68 14.70 5.17
C ILE A 273 4.52 14.45 6.13
N ILE A 274 4.35 13.20 6.53
CA ILE A 274 3.23 12.76 7.37
C ILE A 274 3.77 12.38 8.74
N THR A 275 3.16 12.86 9.81
CA THR A 275 3.62 12.65 11.19
C THR A 275 2.58 11.91 12.03
N ASP A 276 3.03 11.31 13.13
CA ASP A 276 2.13 10.82 14.18
C ASP A 276 1.49 11.99 14.95
N ASP A 277 0.51 11.71 15.81
CA ASP A 277 -0.21 12.77 16.55
C ASP A 277 0.69 13.57 17.49
N ASN A 278 1.76 12.94 17.99
CA ASN A 278 2.70 13.55 18.91
C ASN A 278 3.88 14.23 18.19
N ASN A 279 3.92 14.18 16.85
CA ASN A 279 5.02 14.66 16.03
C ASN A 279 6.40 14.11 16.47
N THR A 280 6.43 12.85 16.89
CA THR A 280 7.64 12.11 17.28
C THR A 280 8.21 11.27 16.15
N LYS A 281 7.38 10.89 15.19
CA LYS A 281 7.72 10.13 13.99
C LYS A 281 7.29 10.88 12.74
N TYR A 282 8.02 10.67 11.67
CA TYR A 282 7.66 11.18 10.35
C TYR A 282 7.83 10.09 9.29
N CYS A 283 7.07 10.24 8.22
CA CYS A 283 7.24 9.55 6.95
C CYS A 283 7.33 10.61 5.84
N ALA A 284 8.42 10.64 5.10
CA ALA A 284 8.58 11.46 3.91
C ALA A 284 8.24 10.63 2.67
N VAL A 285 7.20 11.04 1.95
CA VAL A 285 6.75 10.42 0.70
C VAL A 285 7.42 11.15 -0.44
N CYS A 286 8.28 10.44 -1.16
CA CYS A 286 9.11 11.03 -2.20
C CYS A 286 8.78 10.44 -3.57
N ASP A 287 8.32 11.29 -4.49
CA ASP A 287 8.08 10.90 -5.88
C ASP A 287 9.34 11.12 -6.73
N TYR A 288 9.55 10.28 -7.73
CA TYR A 288 10.70 10.39 -8.64
C TYR A 288 10.49 11.55 -9.61
N LYS A 289 11.41 12.52 -9.60
CA LYS A 289 11.45 13.65 -10.54
C LYS A 289 12.28 13.34 -11.78
N SER A 290 13.38 12.62 -11.60
CA SER A 290 14.28 12.22 -12.68
C SER A 290 14.81 10.83 -12.39
N ILE A 291 14.57 9.92 -13.34
CA ILE A 291 15.10 8.56 -13.37
C ILE A 291 15.25 8.18 -14.84
N LYS A 292 16.28 7.41 -15.18
CA LYS A 292 16.41 6.88 -16.55
C LYS A 292 15.33 5.83 -16.80
N GLU A 293 14.78 5.81 -18.01
CA GLU A 293 13.75 4.83 -18.40
C GLU A 293 14.21 3.37 -18.19
N GLU A 294 15.49 3.07 -18.48
CA GLU A 294 16.09 1.75 -18.24
C GLU A 294 16.13 1.37 -16.75
N ASP A 295 16.31 2.35 -15.86
CA ASP A 295 16.37 2.14 -14.42
C ASP A 295 14.97 2.05 -13.82
N GLN A 296 14.03 2.86 -14.32
CA GLN A 296 12.62 2.74 -13.95
C GLN A 296 12.09 1.35 -14.30
N ARG A 297 12.35 0.86 -15.51
CA ARG A 297 11.99 -0.50 -15.93
C ARG A 297 12.64 -1.56 -15.06
N PHE A 298 13.90 -1.38 -14.68
CA PHE A 298 14.57 -2.28 -13.75
C PHE A 298 13.88 -2.32 -12.39
N LEU A 299 13.42 -1.18 -11.84
CA LEU A 299 12.64 -1.14 -10.60
C LEU A 299 11.25 -1.77 -10.74
N GLU A 300 10.60 -1.64 -11.91
CA GLU A 300 9.33 -2.32 -12.21
C GLU A 300 9.49 -3.84 -12.19
N ASP A 301 10.56 -4.34 -12.81
CA ASP A 301 10.87 -5.78 -12.88
C ASP A 301 11.21 -6.39 -11.50
N LYS A 302 11.52 -5.55 -10.49
CA LYS A 302 11.72 -5.97 -9.10
C LYS A 302 10.42 -6.21 -8.34
N LYS A 303 9.28 -5.71 -8.83
CA LYS A 303 8.00 -5.85 -8.14
C LYS A 303 7.56 -7.31 -8.06
N VAL A 304 7.34 -7.81 -6.84
CA VAL A 304 6.91 -9.20 -6.56
C VAL A 304 5.43 -9.27 -6.22
#